data_AF-A0A348SCB4-F1
#
_entry.id   AF-A0A348SCB4-F1
#
_cell.length_a   1.000
_cell.length_b   1.000
_cell.length_c   1.000
_cell.angle_alpha   90.00
_cell.angle_beta   90.00
_cell.angle_gamma   90.00
#
_symmetry.space_group_name_H-M   'P 1'
#
loop_
_entity.id
_entity.type
_entity.pdbx_description
1 polymer ?
#
loop_
_entity_poly.entity_id
_entity_poly.type
_entity_poly.pdbx_seq_one_letter_code
_entity_poly.pdbx_strand_id
1 'polypeptide(L)'
;MHSAIAALSLASLMLLSAGPALAHQPVVVDSDTTEVVDPEISKAYYGVLSGAAHTYVITSDIEFDLYVGILVPDSETPKRDVKAEIFRGDELVESLGGVNAEWVTFYEPFAQNTYWDGGEYRLRAAPGVYSVRISSPDNASKYSLAIGEIEYFGLEDRANALAVLPGIQQEFFGTSAFELVGTRYGLINLLVIYAAALVAALLYTVTLRRPLVRLIGGSLRGIDKRFRVAAAVVLFAVAITTTWSPLLLFASGVLLFEALFSRPGVAQSR
;
A
#
# COMPACT_ATOMS: atom_id res chain seq x y z
N MET A 1 16.38 9.97 -21.36
CA MET A 1 16.50 11.22 -20.56
C MET A 1 15.15 11.76 -20.07
N HIS A 2 14.13 11.89 -20.93
CA HIS A 2 12.75 12.31 -20.55
C HIS A 2 12.13 11.47 -19.43
N SER A 3 12.21 10.14 -19.52
CA SER A 3 11.68 9.23 -18.51
C SER A 3 12.46 9.28 -17.19
N ALA A 4 13.73 9.68 -17.22
CA ALA A 4 14.61 9.67 -16.05
C ALA A 4 14.33 10.86 -15.10
N ILE A 5 14.09 12.07 -15.63
CA ILE A 5 13.81 13.26 -14.82
C ILE A 5 12.40 13.17 -14.20
N ALA A 6 11.42 12.66 -14.96
CA ALA A 6 10.07 12.42 -14.47
C ALA A 6 10.05 11.32 -13.39
N ALA A 7 10.81 10.23 -13.59
CA ALA A 7 10.98 9.18 -12.59
C ALA A 7 11.69 9.71 -11.33
N LEU A 8 12.72 10.56 -11.47
CA LEU A 8 13.44 11.13 -10.33
C LEU A 8 12.55 12.06 -9.50
N SER A 9 11.73 12.89 -10.15
CA SER A 9 10.82 13.83 -9.47
C SER A 9 9.67 13.10 -8.77
N LEU A 10 9.14 12.03 -9.37
CA LEU A 10 8.18 11.14 -8.70
C LEU A 10 8.81 10.43 -7.50
N ALA A 11 10.01 9.85 -7.66
CA ALA A 11 10.72 9.18 -6.57
C ALA A 11 11.08 10.13 -5.42
N SER A 12 11.58 11.34 -5.73
CA SER A 12 11.91 12.35 -4.72
C SER A 12 10.66 12.80 -3.95
N LEU A 13 9.52 13.02 -4.60
CA LEU A 13 8.33 13.45 -3.88
C LEU A 13 7.65 12.31 -3.10
N MET A 14 7.70 11.09 -3.62
CA MET A 14 7.30 9.88 -2.88
C MET A 14 8.15 9.67 -1.63
N LEU A 15 9.39 10.18 -1.55
CA LEU A 15 10.20 10.17 -0.32
C LEU A 15 9.73 11.23 0.70
N LEU A 16 9.26 12.40 0.23
CA LEU A 16 8.85 13.52 1.08
C LEU A 16 7.48 13.37 1.75
N SER A 17 6.66 12.37 1.37
CA SER A 17 5.38 12.07 2.03
C SER A 17 5.53 11.33 3.37
N ALA A 18 6.74 11.25 3.90
CA ALA A 18 7.10 10.60 5.16
C ALA A 18 6.59 11.39 6.38
N GLY A 19 5.30 11.32 6.64
CA GLY A 19 4.89 11.10 8.02
C GLY A 19 5.15 9.63 8.37
N PRO A 20 5.49 9.29 9.63
CA PRO A 20 5.37 7.91 10.10
C PRO A 20 3.89 7.55 9.93
N ALA A 21 3.59 6.77 8.89
CA ALA A 21 2.32 6.09 8.88
C ALA A 21 2.51 4.98 9.91
N LEU A 22 1.76 5.05 11.02
CA LEU A 22 1.59 3.96 11.99
C LEU A 22 0.84 2.81 11.32
N ALA A 23 1.43 2.28 10.25
CA ALA A 23 0.85 1.30 9.39
C ALA A 23 1.89 0.21 9.24
N HIS A 24 1.53 -1.01 9.58
CA HIS A 24 2.36 -2.15 9.22
C HIS A 24 2.51 -2.21 7.69
N GLN A 25 3.64 -2.70 7.19
CA GLN A 25 3.77 -3.02 5.77
C GLN A 25 2.77 -4.15 5.42
N PRO A 26 1.81 -3.93 4.51
CA PRO A 26 0.83 -4.96 4.19
C PRO A 26 1.47 -6.05 3.32
N VAL A 27 1.27 -7.31 3.72
CA VAL A 27 1.68 -8.50 2.99
C VAL A 27 0.46 -9.39 2.82
N VAL A 28 0.13 -9.78 1.58
CA VAL A 28 -0.93 -10.77 1.34
C VAL A 28 -0.28 -12.15 1.30
N VAL A 29 -0.82 -13.10 2.06
CA VAL A 29 -0.28 -14.45 2.20
C VAL A 29 -1.11 -15.43 1.38
N ASP A 30 -0.43 -16.19 0.54
CA ASP A 30 -0.99 -17.17 -0.39
C ASP A 30 -0.49 -18.60 -0.16
N SER A 31 0.20 -18.85 0.97
CA SER A 31 0.79 -20.14 1.31
C SER A 31 0.58 -20.50 2.78
N ASP A 32 0.51 -21.81 3.05
CA ASP A 32 0.36 -22.35 4.40
C ASP A 32 1.58 -22.10 5.29
N THR A 33 2.74 -21.78 4.71
CA THR A 33 3.96 -21.48 5.46
C THR A 33 4.69 -20.30 4.87
N THR A 34 4.91 -19.27 5.68
CA THR A 34 5.58 -18.02 5.31
C THR A 34 6.83 -17.83 6.14
N GLU A 35 7.97 -17.56 5.49
CA GLU A 35 9.17 -17.11 6.19
C GLU A 35 9.04 -15.62 6.54
N VAL A 36 9.30 -15.27 7.79
CA VAL A 36 9.28 -13.90 8.29
C VAL A 36 10.71 -13.37 8.29
N VAL A 37 11.04 -12.63 7.24
CA VAL A 37 12.31 -11.91 7.13
C VAL A 37 12.22 -10.59 7.88
N ASP A 38 13.29 -10.22 8.59
CA ASP A 38 13.39 -9.02 9.44
C ASP A 38 12.20 -8.92 10.42
N PRO A 39 12.14 -9.78 11.45
CA PRO A 39 10.98 -9.93 12.32
C PRO A 39 10.70 -8.72 13.21
N GLU A 40 11.65 -7.81 13.36
CA GLU A 40 11.46 -6.54 14.08
C GLU A 40 10.80 -5.48 13.18
N ILE A 41 10.91 -5.59 11.86
CA ILE A 41 10.25 -4.69 10.91
C ILE A 41 8.76 -4.99 10.88
N SER A 42 7.98 -3.95 11.14
CA SER A 42 6.53 -3.96 11.30
C SER A 42 5.81 -4.36 10.00
N LYS A 43 5.31 -5.60 9.93
CA LYS A 43 4.55 -6.15 8.80
C LYS A 43 3.19 -6.69 9.26
N ALA A 44 2.16 -6.49 8.44
CA ALA A 44 0.81 -7.03 8.65
C ALA A 44 0.52 -8.03 7.53
N TYR A 45 0.46 -9.29 7.91
CA TYR A 45 0.17 -10.42 7.04
C TYR A 45 -1.33 -10.67 6.99
N TYR A 46 -1.93 -10.40 5.85
CA TYR A 46 -3.33 -10.64 5.54
C TYR A 46 -3.46 -12.05 4.95
N GLY A 47 -4.19 -12.93 5.64
CA GLY A 47 -4.38 -14.32 5.21
C GLY A 47 -5.83 -14.77 5.29
N VAL A 48 -6.20 -15.66 4.38
CA VAL A 48 -7.46 -16.39 4.40
C VAL A 48 -7.15 -17.86 4.63
N LEU A 49 -7.57 -18.40 5.77
CA LEU A 49 -7.45 -19.84 6.00
C LEU A 49 -8.39 -20.57 5.04
N SER A 50 -7.90 -21.64 4.40
CA SER A 50 -8.66 -22.42 3.42
C SER A 50 -8.51 -23.93 3.64
N GLY A 51 -8.86 -24.39 4.83
CA GLY A 51 -8.83 -25.79 5.25
C GLY A 51 -7.55 -26.22 5.99
N ALA A 52 -6.50 -25.39 5.97
CA ALA A 52 -5.26 -25.60 6.70
C ALA A 52 -4.92 -24.38 7.57
N ALA A 53 -4.11 -24.61 8.61
CA ALA A 53 -3.54 -23.54 9.42
C ALA A 53 -2.36 -22.91 8.67
N HIS A 54 -2.15 -21.61 8.85
CA HIS A 54 -0.97 -20.93 8.33
C HIS A 54 0.12 -20.90 9.40
N THR A 55 1.38 -21.00 8.99
CA THR A 55 2.54 -20.99 9.90
C THR A 55 3.55 -19.94 9.44
N TYR A 56 3.94 -19.05 10.34
CA TYR A 56 4.94 -18.02 10.11
C TYR A 56 6.22 -18.40 10.82
N VAL A 57 7.32 -18.57 10.09
CA VAL A 57 8.58 -19.05 10.67
C VAL A 57 9.57 -17.89 10.76
N ILE A 58 10.10 -17.67 11.96
CA ILE A 58 11.13 -16.67 12.25
C ILE A 58 12.39 -17.42 12.65
N THR A 59 13.50 -17.15 11.97
CA THR A 59 14.82 -17.67 12.35
C THR A 59 15.74 -16.50 12.63
N SER A 60 16.33 -16.45 13.82
CA SER A 60 17.29 -15.41 14.20
C SER A 60 18.50 -16.03 14.91
N ASP A 61 19.69 -15.58 14.53
CA ASP A 61 20.97 -15.90 15.19
C ASP A 61 21.34 -14.90 16.30
N ILE A 62 20.58 -13.81 16.41
CA ILE A 62 20.73 -12.77 17.44
C ILE A 62 19.45 -12.61 18.27
N GLU A 63 19.57 -11.94 19.42
CA GLU A 63 18.40 -11.49 20.17
C GLU A 63 17.64 -10.42 19.40
N PHE A 64 16.30 -10.47 19.47
CA PHE A 64 15.43 -9.56 18.74
C PHE A 64 14.14 -9.28 19.54
N ASP A 65 13.47 -8.18 19.24
CA ASP A 65 12.17 -7.85 19.81
C ASP A 65 11.06 -8.54 19.01
N LEU A 66 10.51 -9.62 19.58
CA LEU A 66 9.38 -10.33 19.00
C LEU A 66 8.08 -9.62 19.41
N TYR A 67 7.37 -9.11 18.42
CA TYR A 67 6.00 -8.64 18.55
C TYR A 67 5.08 -9.49 17.70
N VAL A 68 3.92 -9.86 18.25
CA VAL A 68 2.85 -10.55 17.53
C VAL A 68 1.51 -9.96 17.94
N GLY A 69 0.68 -9.54 16.99
CA GLY A 69 -0.68 -9.09 17.23
C GLY A 69 -1.66 -9.76 16.26
N ILE A 70 -2.85 -10.13 16.71
CA ILE A 70 -3.85 -10.79 15.86
C ILE A 70 -5.13 -9.96 15.75
N LEU A 71 -5.48 -9.64 14.51
CA LEU A 71 -6.68 -8.90 14.17
C LEU A 71 -7.59 -9.73 13.24
N VAL A 72 -8.90 -9.54 13.36
CA VAL A 72 -9.90 -10.01 12.41
C VAL A 72 -10.53 -8.80 11.72
N PRO A 73 -10.57 -8.74 10.38
CA PRO A 73 -11.26 -7.66 9.67
C PRO A 73 -12.73 -7.55 10.07
N ASP A 74 -13.20 -6.35 10.39
CA ASP A 74 -14.62 -6.09 10.61
C ASP A 74 -15.35 -6.02 9.26
N SER A 75 -15.71 -7.18 8.74
CA SER A 75 -16.48 -7.37 7.51
C SER A 75 -17.96 -7.58 7.80
N GLU A 76 -18.79 -7.83 6.78
CA GLU A 76 -20.24 -8.05 6.97
C GLU A 76 -20.56 -9.24 7.92
N THR A 77 -19.70 -10.26 7.93
CA THR A 77 -19.86 -11.46 8.78
C THR A 77 -18.52 -11.87 9.42
N PRO A 78 -18.00 -11.10 10.40
CA PRO A 78 -16.66 -11.32 10.93
C PRO A 78 -16.63 -12.59 11.79
N LYS A 79 -15.71 -13.51 11.46
CA LYS A 79 -15.43 -14.71 12.27
C LYS A 79 -14.34 -14.41 13.31
N ARG A 80 -14.77 -14.16 14.55
CA ARG A 80 -13.89 -13.85 15.69
C ARG A 80 -13.46 -15.13 16.43
N ASP A 81 -12.84 -16.02 15.68
CA ASP A 81 -12.47 -17.36 16.14
C ASP A 81 -11.01 -17.73 15.81
N VAL A 82 -10.29 -16.81 15.16
CA VAL A 82 -8.89 -16.99 14.78
C VAL A 82 -8.02 -16.97 16.01
N LYS A 83 -7.15 -17.97 16.12
CA LYS A 83 -6.17 -18.12 17.20
C LYS A 83 -4.76 -18.05 16.63
N ALA A 84 -3.90 -17.27 17.28
CA ALA A 84 -2.47 -17.22 17.00
C ALA A 84 -1.70 -17.88 18.14
N GLU A 85 -0.98 -18.97 17.85
CA GLU A 85 -0.15 -19.67 18.83
C GLU A 85 1.32 -19.47 18.49
N ILE A 86 2.08 -18.95 19.45
CA ILE A 86 3.48 -18.59 19.30
C ILE A 86 4.32 -19.69 19.93
N PHE A 87 5.22 -20.29 19.17
CA PHE A 87 6.09 -21.37 19.61
C PHE A 87 7.56 -21.00 19.51
N ARG A 88 8.36 -21.57 20.39
CA ARG A 88 9.83 -21.65 20.26
C ARG A 88 10.20 -23.13 20.13
N GLY A 89 10.59 -23.57 18.94
CA GLY A 89 10.59 -25.00 18.63
C GLY A 89 9.20 -25.60 18.87
N ASP A 90 9.09 -26.61 19.74
CA ASP A 90 7.81 -27.23 20.11
C ASP A 90 7.17 -26.64 21.38
N GLU A 91 7.85 -25.71 22.07
CA GLU A 91 7.36 -25.10 23.29
C GLU A 91 6.38 -23.96 22.96
N LEU A 92 5.13 -24.07 23.43
CA LEU A 92 4.16 -22.98 23.35
C LEU A 92 4.58 -21.85 24.29
N VAL A 93 4.81 -20.67 23.73
CA VAL A 93 5.19 -19.46 24.45
C VAL A 93 3.95 -18.66 24.86
N GLU A 94 3.01 -18.45 23.94
CA GLU A 94 1.79 -17.70 24.17
C GLU A 94 0.69 -18.05 23.14
N SER A 95 -0.57 -17.81 23.49
CA SER A 95 -1.72 -17.90 22.59
C SER A 95 -2.58 -16.64 22.64
N LEU A 96 -2.90 -16.07 21.48
CA LEU A 96 -3.75 -14.89 21.31
C LEU A 96 -5.03 -15.25 20.55
N GLY A 97 -6.12 -14.51 20.78
CA GLY A 97 -7.40 -14.72 20.11
C GLY A 97 -8.07 -16.08 20.41
N GLY A 98 -8.84 -16.57 19.44
CA GLY A 98 -9.65 -17.78 19.53
C GLY A 98 -11.10 -17.52 19.95
N VAL A 99 -11.91 -18.60 19.93
CA VAL A 99 -13.37 -18.56 20.15
C VAL A 99 -13.77 -17.98 21.51
N ASN A 100 -12.92 -18.14 22.53
CA ASN A 100 -13.20 -17.70 23.90
C ASN A 100 -12.48 -16.40 24.27
N ALA A 101 -11.76 -15.77 23.33
CA ALA A 101 -11.08 -14.51 23.59
C ALA A 101 -12.06 -13.34 23.67
N GLU A 102 -11.67 -12.32 24.43
CA GLU A 102 -12.31 -11.02 24.38
C GLU A 102 -11.78 -10.26 23.16
N TRP A 103 -12.66 -10.02 22.19
CA TRP A 103 -12.33 -9.27 20.98
C TRP A 103 -12.80 -7.83 21.12
N VAL A 104 -11.88 -6.87 21.05
CA VAL A 104 -12.17 -5.44 21.19
C VAL A 104 -12.14 -4.77 19.83
N THR A 105 -12.97 -3.76 19.60
CA THR A 105 -12.90 -3.02 18.33
C THR A 105 -11.67 -2.13 18.28
N PHE A 106 -10.97 -2.15 17.14
CA PHE A 106 -9.83 -1.31 16.84
C PHE A 106 -10.06 -0.60 15.50
N TYR A 107 -9.97 0.73 15.49
CA TYR A 107 -10.10 1.53 14.27
C TYR A 107 -8.73 1.98 13.78
N GLU A 108 -8.39 1.59 12.55
CA GLU A 108 -7.16 1.95 11.87
C GLU A 108 -7.41 3.19 10.98
N PRO A 109 -6.86 4.37 11.33
CA PRO A 109 -7.26 5.64 10.74
C PRO A 109 -6.70 5.92 9.33
N PHE A 110 -5.66 5.20 8.88
CA PHE A 110 -4.99 5.45 7.59
C PHE A 110 -5.81 4.91 6.42
N ALA A 111 -6.14 3.62 6.44
CA ALA A 111 -7.01 2.96 5.47
C ALA A 111 -8.48 3.00 5.90
N GLN A 112 -8.80 3.55 7.09
CA GLN A 112 -10.15 3.71 7.63
C GLN A 112 -10.88 2.38 7.82
N ASN A 113 -10.14 1.35 8.21
CA ASN A 113 -10.66 0.02 8.46
C ASN A 113 -10.91 -0.20 9.95
N THR A 114 -11.98 -0.92 10.26
CA THR A 114 -12.22 -1.42 11.61
C THR A 114 -11.80 -2.88 11.69
N TYR A 115 -11.22 -3.26 12.81
CA TYR A 115 -10.84 -4.61 13.14
C TYR A 115 -11.44 -5.02 14.48
N TRP A 116 -11.49 -6.32 14.68
CA TRP A 116 -11.58 -6.95 15.99
C TRP A 116 -10.17 -7.35 16.41
N ASP A 117 -9.70 -6.81 17.51
CA ASP A 117 -8.41 -7.06 18.11
C ASP A 117 -8.51 -8.22 19.12
N GLY A 118 -7.71 -9.27 18.89
CA GLY A 118 -7.65 -10.47 19.72
C GLY A 118 -6.48 -10.49 20.69
N GLY A 119 -5.75 -9.37 20.79
CA GLY A 119 -4.62 -9.17 21.69
C GLY A 119 -3.26 -9.18 20.98
N GLU A 120 -2.26 -8.82 21.77
CA GLU A 120 -0.87 -8.69 21.35
C GLU A 120 0.09 -9.28 22.38
N TYR A 121 1.26 -9.69 21.91
CA TYR A 121 2.33 -10.26 22.71
C TYR A 121 3.67 -9.62 22.37
N ARG A 122 4.49 -9.36 23.39
CA ARG A 122 5.84 -8.80 23.28
C ARG A 122 6.82 -9.63 24.09
N LEU A 123 7.97 -9.93 23.48
CA LEU A 123 9.05 -10.66 24.12
C LEU A 123 10.40 -10.20 23.55
N ARG A 124 11.37 -9.94 24.43
CA ARG A 124 12.79 -9.93 24.01
C ARG A 124 13.23 -11.38 23.79
N ALA A 125 13.18 -11.82 22.55
CA ALA A 125 13.43 -13.21 22.17
C ALA A 125 14.93 -13.50 22.11
N ALA A 126 15.33 -14.65 22.65
CA ALA A 126 16.69 -15.17 22.50
C ALA A 126 16.87 -15.75 21.09
N PRO A 127 18.11 -15.92 20.59
CA PRO A 127 18.36 -16.57 19.31
C PRO A 127 17.67 -17.94 19.20
N GLY A 128 17.22 -18.28 18.00
CA GLY A 128 16.57 -19.55 17.70
C GLY A 128 15.49 -19.45 16.63
N VAL A 129 14.67 -20.51 16.58
CA VAL A 129 13.55 -20.64 15.65
C VAL A 129 12.25 -20.47 16.42
N TYR A 130 11.44 -19.51 15.97
CA TYR A 130 10.10 -19.26 16.47
C TYR A 130 9.10 -19.51 15.34
N SER A 131 7.88 -19.91 15.71
CA SER A 131 6.79 -19.99 14.74
C SER A 131 5.50 -19.44 15.30
N VAL A 132 4.74 -18.71 14.48
CA VAL A 132 3.38 -18.30 14.80
C VAL A 132 2.41 -19.11 13.95
N ARG A 133 1.59 -19.96 14.58
CA ARG A 133 0.57 -20.76 13.91
C ARG A 133 -0.78 -20.07 14.02
N ILE A 134 -1.41 -19.79 12.88
CA ILE A 134 -2.74 -19.20 12.76
C ILE A 134 -3.74 -20.26 12.37
N SER A 135 -4.80 -20.41 13.16
CA SER A 135 -5.85 -21.41 12.91
C SER A 135 -7.23 -20.91 13.35
N SER A 136 -8.27 -21.53 12.83
CA SER A 136 -9.65 -21.38 13.31
C SER A 136 -10.33 -22.76 13.37
N PRO A 137 -11.51 -22.92 14.01
CA PRO A 137 -12.14 -24.23 14.18
C PRO A 137 -12.36 -25.01 12.88
N ASP A 138 -12.66 -24.31 11.79
CA ASP A 138 -12.84 -24.86 10.44
C ASP A 138 -11.69 -24.51 9.47
N ASN A 139 -10.69 -23.74 9.93
CA ASN A 139 -9.66 -23.11 9.11
C ASN A 139 -10.26 -22.40 7.88
N ALA A 140 -11.36 -21.67 8.05
CA ALA A 140 -12.01 -20.91 6.98
C ALA A 140 -12.28 -19.44 7.40
N SER A 141 -11.36 -18.85 8.15
CA SER A 141 -11.44 -17.49 8.69
C SER A 141 -10.37 -16.57 8.07
N LYS A 142 -10.70 -15.28 7.96
CA LYS A 142 -9.77 -14.23 7.51
C LYS A 142 -9.10 -13.60 8.73
N TYR A 143 -7.84 -13.20 8.58
CA TYR A 143 -7.09 -12.54 9.65
C TYR A 143 -6.08 -11.53 9.11
N SER A 144 -5.60 -10.68 10.01
CA SER A 144 -4.43 -9.84 9.84
C SER A 144 -3.49 -10.08 11.02
N LEU A 145 -2.31 -10.64 10.75
CA LEU A 145 -1.28 -10.93 11.73
C LEU A 145 -0.20 -9.86 11.66
N ALA A 146 -0.02 -9.09 12.73
CA ALA A 146 1.11 -8.17 12.85
C ALA A 146 2.32 -8.90 13.42
N ILE A 147 3.49 -8.74 12.80
CA ILE A 147 4.79 -9.15 13.36
C ILE A 147 5.77 -7.98 13.24
N GLY A 148 6.48 -7.67 14.33
CA GLY A 148 7.43 -6.56 14.43
C GLY A 148 6.77 -5.21 14.73
N GLU A 149 7.56 -4.28 15.27
CA GLU A 149 7.10 -2.94 15.70
C GLU A 149 7.93 -1.79 15.08
N ILE A 150 9.10 -2.09 14.52
CA ILE A 150 9.95 -1.07 13.90
C ILE A 150 9.32 -0.65 12.57
N GLU A 151 8.85 0.59 12.52
CA GLU A 151 8.33 1.19 11.31
C GLU A 151 9.44 1.45 10.29
N TYR A 152 9.33 0.81 9.11
CA TYR A 152 10.18 1.07 7.97
C TYR A 152 9.30 1.19 6.71
N PHE A 153 9.47 2.27 5.95
CA PHE A 153 8.79 2.44 4.66
C PHE A 153 9.76 2.97 3.61
N GLY A 154 10.39 2.04 2.90
CA GLY A 154 11.12 2.33 1.68
C GLY A 154 10.18 2.72 0.52
N LEU A 155 10.77 3.11 -0.60
CA LEU A 155 10.03 3.40 -1.82
C LEU A 155 9.29 2.16 -2.36
N GLU A 156 9.92 0.99 -2.27
CA GLU A 156 9.35 -0.28 -2.72
C GLU A 156 8.15 -0.68 -1.86
N ASP A 157 8.25 -0.56 -0.54
CA ASP A 157 7.15 -0.86 0.40
C ASP A 157 5.91 0.02 0.14
N ARG A 158 6.12 1.30 -0.16
CA ARG A 158 5.05 2.24 -0.51
C ARG A 158 4.36 1.87 -1.82
N ALA A 159 5.16 1.53 -2.83
CA ALA A 159 4.63 1.08 -4.11
C ALA A 159 3.86 -0.24 -3.95
N ASN A 160 4.37 -1.16 -3.14
CA ASN A 160 3.71 -2.42 -2.80
C ASN A 160 2.38 -2.16 -2.07
N ALA A 161 2.35 -1.30 -1.06
CA ALA A 161 1.14 -0.93 -0.34
C ALA A 161 0.05 -0.37 -1.28
N LEU A 162 0.40 0.51 -2.22
CA LEU A 162 -0.54 1.01 -3.25
C LEU A 162 -1.10 -0.12 -4.13
N ALA A 163 -0.32 -1.16 -4.40
CA ALA A 163 -0.73 -2.29 -5.22
C ALA A 163 -1.63 -3.29 -4.47
N VAL A 164 -1.36 -3.56 -3.18
CA VAL A 164 -2.06 -4.63 -2.44
C VAL A 164 -3.28 -4.16 -1.65
N LEU A 165 -3.30 -2.92 -1.16
CA LEU A 165 -4.42 -2.38 -0.38
C LEU A 165 -5.80 -2.48 -1.07
N PRO A 166 -5.93 -2.25 -2.39
CA PRO A 166 -7.20 -2.44 -3.10
C PRO A 166 -7.74 -3.86 -3.01
N GLY A 167 -6.85 -4.86 -3.06
CA GLY A 167 -7.20 -6.27 -2.89
C GLY A 167 -7.62 -6.55 -1.44
N ILE A 168 -6.87 -6.01 -0.48
CA ILE A 168 -7.19 -6.12 0.95
C ILE A 168 -8.59 -5.55 1.25
N GLN A 169 -8.95 -4.38 0.73
CA GLN A 169 -10.29 -3.79 0.89
C GLN A 169 -11.40 -4.74 0.43
N GLN A 170 -11.28 -5.24 -0.81
CA GLN A 170 -12.29 -6.10 -1.40
C GLN A 170 -12.37 -7.45 -0.71
N GLU A 171 -11.22 -8.09 -0.50
CA GLU A 171 -11.17 -9.45 0.00
C GLU A 171 -11.39 -9.53 1.51
N PHE A 172 -10.85 -8.61 2.30
CA PHE A 172 -10.89 -8.69 3.77
C PHE A 172 -12.05 -7.90 4.37
N PHE A 173 -12.38 -6.74 3.81
CA PHE A 173 -13.42 -5.85 4.35
C PHE A 173 -14.74 -5.88 3.54
N GLY A 174 -14.71 -6.38 2.30
CA GLY A 174 -15.87 -6.37 1.41
C GLY A 174 -16.22 -4.97 0.89
N THR A 175 -15.31 -3.99 1.06
CA THR A 175 -15.47 -2.61 0.58
C THR A 175 -14.96 -2.47 -0.85
N SER A 176 -15.40 -1.43 -1.55
CA SER A 176 -14.90 -1.17 -2.89
C SER A 176 -13.48 -0.59 -2.83
N ALA A 177 -12.60 -1.02 -3.75
CA ALA A 177 -11.28 -0.39 -3.87
C ALA A 177 -11.36 1.13 -4.07
N PHE A 178 -12.41 1.61 -4.74
CA PHE A 178 -12.64 3.04 -4.97
C PHE A 178 -12.75 3.84 -3.66
N GLU A 179 -13.28 3.25 -2.58
CA GLU A 179 -13.39 3.94 -1.28
C GLU A 179 -12.03 4.35 -0.71
N LEU A 180 -10.93 3.65 -1.07
CA LEU A 180 -9.57 4.04 -0.68
C LEU A 180 -9.25 5.47 -1.11
N VAL A 181 -9.81 5.97 -2.22
CA VAL A 181 -9.55 7.33 -2.71
C VAL A 181 -9.94 8.37 -1.67
N GLY A 182 -11.03 8.13 -0.93
CA GLY A 182 -11.53 9.02 0.12
C GLY A 182 -10.80 8.89 1.46
N THR A 183 -9.96 7.86 1.62
CA THR A 183 -9.23 7.63 2.87
C THR A 183 -8.09 8.62 3.07
N ARG A 184 -7.58 8.75 4.30
CA ARG A 184 -6.41 9.58 4.57
C ARG A 184 -5.20 9.09 3.75
N TYR A 185 -5.04 7.77 3.65
CA TYR A 185 -4.01 7.15 2.80
C TYR A 185 -4.17 7.53 1.32
N GLY A 186 -5.36 7.35 0.74
CA GLY A 186 -5.60 7.65 -0.68
C GLY A 186 -5.38 9.12 -1.01
N LEU A 187 -5.90 10.04 -0.18
CA LEU A 187 -5.75 11.47 -0.37
C LEU A 187 -4.30 11.94 -0.31
N ILE A 188 -3.52 11.46 0.67
CA ILE A 188 -2.09 11.79 0.79
C ILE A 188 -1.32 11.28 -0.44
N ASN A 189 -1.55 10.03 -0.85
CA ASN A 189 -0.86 9.46 -2.01
C ASN A 189 -1.21 10.20 -3.30
N LEU A 190 -2.48 10.51 -3.53
CA LEU A 190 -2.90 11.31 -4.69
C LEU A 190 -2.27 12.69 -4.68
N LEU A 191 -2.25 13.38 -3.53
CA LEU A 191 -1.62 14.69 -3.40
C LEU A 191 -0.14 14.64 -3.78
N VAL A 192 0.59 13.63 -3.31
CA VAL A 192 2.03 13.50 -3.58
C VAL A 192 2.28 13.15 -5.04
N ILE A 193 1.53 12.20 -5.61
CA ILE A 193 1.67 11.83 -7.03
C ILE A 193 1.36 13.03 -7.94
N TYR A 194 0.30 13.78 -7.65
CA TYR A 194 -0.08 14.94 -8.46
C TYR A 194 0.86 16.13 -8.25
N ALA A 195 1.41 16.33 -7.06
CA ALA A 195 2.45 17.34 -6.84
C ALA A 195 3.73 16.98 -7.63
N ALA A 196 4.10 15.70 -7.71
CA ALA A 196 5.23 15.26 -8.54
C ALA A 196 4.95 15.47 -10.03
N ALA A 197 3.74 15.11 -10.48
CA ALA A 197 3.31 15.33 -11.86
C ALA A 197 3.31 16.81 -12.24
N LEU A 198 2.91 17.70 -11.32
CA LEU A 198 2.97 19.15 -11.49
C LEU A 198 4.42 19.63 -11.70
N VAL A 199 5.33 19.19 -10.84
CA VAL A 199 6.76 19.53 -10.94
C VAL A 199 7.33 19.03 -12.27
N ALA A 200 7.03 17.79 -12.66
CA ALA A 200 7.47 17.22 -13.93
C ALA A 200 6.94 18.01 -15.15
N ALA A 201 5.66 18.39 -15.14
CA ALA A 201 5.04 19.19 -16.19
C ALA A 201 5.63 20.61 -16.28
N LEU A 202 5.92 21.24 -15.14
CA LEU A 202 6.59 22.54 -15.08
C LEU A 202 8.02 22.47 -15.62
N LEU A 203 8.80 21.49 -15.17
CA LEU A 203 10.17 21.27 -15.65
C LEU A 203 10.17 21.05 -17.17
N TYR A 204 9.31 20.16 -17.67
CA TYR A 204 9.15 19.94 -19.11
C TYR A 204 8.84 21.25 -19.86
N THR A 205 7.93 22.05 -19.33
CA THR A 205 7.51 23.33 -19.95
C THR A 205 8.62 24.37 -19.96
N VAL A 206 9.40 24.49 -18.87
CA VAL A 206 10.42 25.53 -18.69
C VAL A 206 11.73 25.16 -19.39
N THR A 207 12.22 23.94 -19.23
CA THR A 207 13.58 23.56 -19.62
C THR A 207 13.63 22.87 -20.97
N LEU A 208 12.70 21.97 -21.26
CA LEU A 208 12.77 21.08 -22.43
C LEU A 208 11.96 21.56 -23.63
N ARG A 209 10.81 22.21 -23.40
CA ARG A 209 9.92 22.62 -24.48
C ARG A 209 10.58 23.60 -25.45
N ARG A 210 11.35 24.57 -24.94
CA ARG A 210 12.01 25.60 -25.75
C ARG A 210 13.11 25.04 -26.67
N PRO A 211 14.09 24.24 -26.20
CA PRO A 211 15.08 23.65 -27.08
C PRO A 211 14.48 22.65 -28.07
N LEU A 212 13.45 21.88 -27.68
CA LEU A 212 12.81 20.91 -28.59
C LEU A 212 12.14 21.58 -29.79
N VAL A 213 11.41 22.67 -29.56
CA VAL A 213 10.80 23.49 -30.62
C VAL A 213 11.87 24.10 -31.55
N ARG A 214 13.01 24.53 -31.00
CA ARG A 214 14.13 25.03 -31.81
C ARG A 214 14.78 23.94 -32.66
N LEU A 215 14.89 22.72 -32.14
CA LEU A 215 15.53 21.60 -32.84
C LEU A 215 14.69 21.04 -33.99
N ILE A 216 13.36 21.00 -33.82
CA ILE A 216 12.43 20.42 -34.81
C ILE A 216 12.02 21.47 -35.88
N GLY A 217 12.52 22.71 -35.78
CA GLY A 217 12.36 23.72 -36.83
C GLY A 217 10.91 24.16 -37.06
N GLY A 218 10.06 24.18 -36.02
CA GLY A 218 8.66 24.55 -36.17
C GLY A 218 7.82 24.41 -34.91
N SER A 219 6.51 24.70 -35.04
CA SER A 219 5.52 24.42 -34.01
C SER A 219 5.35 22.90 -33.86
N LEU A 220 5.63 22.35 -32.67
CA LEU A 220 5.13 21.03 -32.31
C LEU A 220 3.61 21.07 -32.50
N ARG A 221 3.06 20.29 -33.45
CA ARG A 221 1.61 20.04 -33.50
C ARG A 221 1.24 19.41 -32.16
N GLY A 222 0.80 20.25 -31.25
CA GLY A 222 0.44 19.84 -29.90
C GLY A 222 -0.75 18.90 -30.00
N ILE A 223 -0.70 17.82 -29.22
CA ILE A 223 -1.90 17.05 -28.90
C ILE A 223 -3.00 18.03 -28.47
N ASP A 224 -4.22 17.84 -28.95
CA ASP A 224 -5.33 18.74 -28.62
C ASP A 224 -5.57 18.78 -27.09
N LYS A 225 -5.95 19.97 -26.58
CA LYS A 225 -6.20 20.15 -25.15
C LYS A 225 -7.32 19.23 -24.66
N ARG A 226 -8.39 19.04 -25.45
CA ARG A 226 -9.51 18.16 -25.08
C ARG A 226 -9.06 16.71 -25.04
N PHE A 227 -8.21 16.30 -25.97
CA PHE A 227 -7.63 14.96 -25.95
C PHE A 227 -6.80 14.73 -24.67
N ARG A 228 -5.91 15.66 -24.29
CA ARG A 228 -5.12 15.53 -23.05
C ARG A 228 -6.01 15.39 -21.81
N VAL A 229 -7.05 16.21 -21.70
CA VAL A 229 -8.01 16.13 -20.59
C VAL A 229 -8.76 14.80 -20.60
N ALA A 230 -9.26 14.36 -21.75
CA ALA A 230 -9.96 13.08 -21.88
C ALA A 230 -9.04 11.91 -21.50
N ALA A 231 -7.81 11.91 -22.00
CA ALA A 231 -6.80 10.89 -21.67
C ALA A 231 -6.45 10.90 -20.17
N ALA A 232 -6.28 12.07 -19.55
CA ALA A 232 -6.05 12.19 -18.11
C ALA A 232 -7.21 11.59 -17.30
N VAL A 233 -8.45 11.93 -17.65
CA VAL A 233 -9.65 11.39 -16.98
C VAL A 233 -9.73 9.87 -17.13
N VAL A 234 -9.49 9.34 -18.33
CA VAL A 234 -9.49 7.89 -18.58
C VAL A 234 -8.39 7.19 -17.79
N LEU A 235 -7.15 7.70 -17.80
CA LEU A 235 -6.05 7.12 -17.05
C LEU A 235 -6.29 7.13 -15.54
N PHE A 236 -6.83 8.25 -15.02
CA PHE A 236 -7.22 8.34 -13.61
C PHE A 236 -8.29 7.31 -13.26
N ALA A 237 -9.37 7.26 -14.05
CA ALA A 237 -10.47 6.32 -13.84
C ALA A 237 -9.96 4.87 -13.87
N VAL A 238 -9.20 4.48 -14.90
CA VAL A 238 -8.60 3.15 -14.99
C VAL A 238 -7.72 2.86 -13.78
N ALA A 239 -6.88 3.81 -13.37
CA ALA A 239 -6.01 3.60 -12.22
C ALA A 239 -6.81 3.29 -10.95
N ILE A 240 -7.79 4.12 -10.57
CA ILE A 240 -8.51 3.96 -9.30
C ILE A 240 -9.57 2.85 -9.30
N THR A 241 -10.03 2.39 -10.46
CA THR A 241 -11.03 1.31 -10.55
C THR A 241 -10.42 -0.06 -10.85
N THR A 242 -9.14 -0.15 -11.19
CA THR A 242 -8.50 -1.42 -11.56
C THR A 242 -7.15 -1.64 -10.88
N THR A 243 -6.10 -0.98 -11.38
CA THR A 243 -4.70 -1.36 -11.10
C THR A 243 -4.07 -0.63 -9.93
N TRP A 244 -4.65 0.49 -9.51
CA TRP A 244 -4.06 1.42 -8.55
C TRP A 244 -2.62 1.84 -8.88
N SER A 245 -2.27 1.79 -10.17
CA SER A 245 -0.91 2.02 -10.64
C SER A 245 -0.47 3.47 -10.36
N PRO A 246 0.59 3.68 -9.57
CA PRO A 246 1.12 5.02 -9.31
C PRO A 246 1.59 5.70 -10.61
N LEU A 247 2.05 4.91 -11.58
CA LEU A 247 2.49 5.40 -12.89
C LEU A 247 1.33 5.93 -13.73
N LEU A 248 0.17 5.25 -13.72
CA LEU A 248 -1.03 5.73 -14.43
C LEU A 248 -1.58 7.01 -13.79
N LEU A 249 -1.60 7.08 -12.45
CA LEU A 249 -1.97 8.29 -11.71
C LEU A 249 -1.03 9.46 -12.02
N PHE A 250 0.28 9.20 -12.05
CA PHE A 250 1.28 10.20 -12.41
C PHE A 250 1.12 10.68 -13.86
N ALA A 251 0.97 9.76 -14.81
CA ALA A 251 0.75 10.08 -16.22
C ALA A 251 -0.53 10.89 -16.44
N SER A 252 -1.61 10.53 -15.73
CA SER A 252 -2.84 11.32 -15.68
C SER A 252 -2.58 12.76 -15.22
N GLY A 253 -1.88 12.93 -14.09
CA GLY A 253 -1.50 14.24 -13.57
C GLY A 253 -0.69 15.06 -14.58
N VAL A 254 0.32 14.47 -15.22
CA VAL A 254 1.17 15.18 -16.20
C VAL A 254 0.34 15.68 -17.38
N LEU A 255 -0.54 14.84 -17.94
CA LEU A 255 -1.43 15.24 -19.04
C LEU A 255 -2.38 16.37 -18.64
N LEU A 256 -2.93 16.31 -17.42
CA LEU A 256 -3.81 17.34 -16.89
C LEU A 256 -3.07 18.68 -16.74
N PHE A 257 -1.88 18.68 -16.12
CA PHE A 257 -1.09 19.91 -15.94
C PHE A 257 -0.57 20.45 -17.27
N GLU A 258 -0.16 19.61 -18.21
CA GLU A 258 0.15 20.06 -19.58
C GLU A 258 -1.05 20.72 -20.26
N ALA A 259 -2.26 20.19 -20.10
CA ALA A 259 -3.47 20.77 -20.66
C ALA A 259 -3.81 22.13 -20.01
N LEU A 260 -3.53 22.29 -18.72
CA LEU A 260 -3.68 23.55 -17.98
C LEU A 260 -2.65 24.60 -18.41
N PHE A 261 -1.39 24.21 -18.59
CA PHE A 261 -0.31 25.10 -19.03
C PHE A 261 -0.29 25.38 -20.53
N SER A 262 -1.01 24.57 -21.31
CA SER A 262 -1.23 24.82 -22.73
C SER A 262 -2.07 26.08 -22.90
N ARG A 263 -1.43 27.18 -23.32
CA ARG A 263 -2.13 28.41 -23.69
C ARG A 263 -3.18 28.07 -24.76
N PRO A 264 -4.44 28.53 -24.63
CA PRO A 264 -5.36 28.51 -25.75
C PRO A 264 -4.70 29.24 -26.92
N GLY A 265 -4.77 28.64 -28.11
CA GLY A 265 -4.16 29.21 -29.30
C GLY A 265 -4.56 30.67 -29.42
N VAL A 266 -3.56 31.55 -29.57
CA VAL A 266 -3.77 32.82 -30.26
C VAL A 266 -4.43 32.40 -31.57
N ALA A 267 -5.69 32.79 -31.75
CA ALA A 267 -6.38 32.62 -33.00
C ALA A 267 -5.48 33.23 -34.07
N GLN A 268 -4.88 32.39 -34.91
CA GLN A 268 -4.38 32.82 -36.20
C GLN A 268 -5.61 33.11 -37.06
N SER A 269 -6.24 34.25 -36.81
CA SER A 269 -7.15 34.86 -37.77
C SER A 269 -6.31 35.77 -38.67
N ARG A 270 -5.94 35.19 -39.82
CA ARG A 270 -5.63 35.79 -41.13
C ARG A 270 -4.72 37.01 -41.19
#